data_AF-A0A4Z1A3G7-F1
#
_entry.id   AF-A0A4Z1A3G7-F1
#
_cell.length_a   1.000
_cell.length_b   1.000
_cell.length_c   1.000
_cell.angle_alpha   90.00
_cell.angle_beta   90.00
_cell.angle_gamma   90.00
#
_symmetry.space_group_name_H-M   'P 1'
#
loop_
_entity.id
_entity.type
_entity.pdbx_description
1 polymer ?
#
loop_
_entity_poly.entity_id
_entity_poly.type
_entity_poly.pdbx_seq_one_letter_code
_entity_poly.pdbx_strand_id
1 'polypeptide(L)'
;MKLTLILGVFLFFGFVLTADPTEEISKPLLRVFPAFRPEECEDWAIRPFICKQCLREGKRYAQEIRFFEDGPYRTHGCYKEPGGFESLEEGSKTGNANSR
;
A
#
# COMPACT_ATOMS: atom_id res chain seq x y z
N MET A 1 -5.53 24.56 48.16
CA MET A 1 -6.20 24.64 46.83
C MET A 1 -5.18 24.94 45.71
N LYS A 2 -4.13 24.11 45.57
CA LYS A 2 -3.10 24.27 44.51
C LYS A 2 -2.76 22.94 43.82
N LEU A 3 -2.94 21.81 44.51
CA LEU A 3 -2.65 20.47 44.00
C LEU A 3 -3.68 19.97 42.97
N THR A 4 -4.93 20.42 43.07
CA THR A 4 -6.03 20.03 42.17
C THR A 4 -5.95 20.67 40.79
N LEU A 5 -5.26 21.82 40.66
CA LEU A 5 -5.14 22.54 39.39
C LEU A 5 -4.03 21.94 38.49
N ILE A 6 -3.02 21.31 39.11
CA ILE A 6 -1.89 20.68 38.38
C ILE A 6 -2.29 19.31 37.82
N LEU A 7 -3.14 18.56 38.54
CA LEU A 7 -3.65 17.26 38.09
C LEU A 7 -4.59 17.39 36.88
N GLY A 8 -5.35 18.49 36.80
CA GLY A 8 -6.26 18.75 35.68
C GLY A 8 -5.54 19.08 34.37
N VAL A 9 -4.37 19.75 34.45
CA VAL A 9 -3.57 20.09 33.25
C VAL A 9 -2.84 18.85 32.69
N PHE A 10 -2.38 17.94 33.54
CA PHE A 10 -1.74 16.70 33.10
C PHE A 10 -2.70 15.71 32.43
N LEU A 11 -3.97 15.66 32.85
CA LEU A 11 -4.97 14.79 32.22
C LEU A 11 -5.48 15.31 30.88
N PHE A 12 -5.45 16.63 30.65
CA PHE A 12 -5.81 17.21 29.34
C PHE A 12 -4.64 17.18 28.33
N PHE A 13 -3.38 17.25 28.78
CA PHE A 13 -2.22 17.20 27.88
C PHE A 13 -1.79 15.78 27.47
N GLY A 14 -2.22 14.75 28.19
CA GLY A 14 -1.86 13.35 27.88
C GLY A 14 -2.65 12.72 26.72
N PHE A 15 -3.72 13.36 26.24
CA PHE A 15 -4.67 12.73 25.32
C PHE A 15 -4.45 13.07 23.83
N VAL A 16 -3.47 13.92 23.49
CA VAL A 16 -3.31 14.42 22.11
C VAL A 16 -2.31 13.60 21.28
N LEU A 17 -1.65 12.59 21.84
CA LEU A 17 -0.56 11.85 21.17
C LEU A 17 -0.91 10.41 20.77
N THR A 18 -2.18 10.13 20.46
CA THR A 18 -2.58 8.85 19.86
C THR A 18 -3.22 9.10 18.50
N ALA A 19 -2.44 9.66 17.58
CA ALA A 19 -2.74 9.56 16.16
C ALA A 19 -2.36 8.15 15.72
N ASP A 20 -3.35 7.28 15.55
CA ASP A 20 -3.17 5.96 14.95
C ASP A 20 -2.70 6.17 13.49
N PRO A 21 -1.46 5.79 13.11
CA PRO A 21 -0.92 6.03 11.77
C PRO A 21 -1.54 5.10 10.71
N THR A 22 -2.71 4.54 10.98
CA THR A 22 -3.29 3.42 10.22
C THR A 22 -4.25 3.86 9.11
N GLU A 23 -4.54 5.16 8.99
CA GLU A 23 -5.46 5.65 7.96
C GLU A 23 -4.72 6.06 6.67
N GLU A 24 -5.18 5.53 5.53
CA GLU A 24 -4.74 5.94 4.20
C GLU A 24 -5.16 7.40 3.94
N ILE A 25 -4.20 8.27 3.61
CA ILE A 25 -4.42 9.71 3.37
C ILE A 25 -5.18 9.93 2.05
N SER A 26 -5.03 9.02 1.08
CA SER A 26 -5.61 9.20 -0.24
C SER A 26 -5.88 7.88 -0.95
N LYS A 27 -6.68 7.96 -2.01
CA LYS A 27 -7.01 6.81 -2.85
C LYS A 27 -5.74 6.15 -3.40
N PRO A 28 -5.66 4.80 -3.38
CA PRO A 28 -4.53 4.08 -3.95
C PRO A 28 -4.32 4.42 -5.44
N LEU A 29 -3.05 4.60 -5.82
CA LEU A 29 -2.64 4.81 -7.20
C LEU A 29 -2.17 3.48 -7.80
N LEU A 30 -2.83 3.04 -8.87
CA LEU A 30 -2.43 1.87 -9.63
C LEU A 30 -1.62 2.27 -10.87
N ARG A 31 -0.35 1.88 -10.92
CA ARG A 31 0.52 2.05 -12.07
C ARG A 31 0.65 0.72 -12.81
N VAL A 32 0.00 0.61 -13.97
CA VAL A 32 0.14 -0.53 -14.87
C VAL A 32 1.24 -0.23 -15.89
N PHE A 33 2.25 -1.09 -15.97
CA PHE A 33 3.32 -0.91 -16.92
C PHE A 33 2.94 -1.43 -18.32
N PRO A 34 3.62 -0.99 -19.39
CA PRO A 34 3.49 -1.57 -20.72
C PRO A 34 3.73 -3.09 -20.71
N ALA A 35 3.30 -3.77 -21.77
CA ALA A 35 3.70 -5.15 -21.99
C ALA A 35 5.20 -5.19 -22.31
N PHE A 36 5.98 -5.68 -21.35
CA PHE A 36 7.41 -5.89 -21.52
C PHE A 36 7.68 -7.27 -22.12
N ARG A 37 8.84 -7.40 -22.78
CA ARG A 37 9.42 -8.71 -23.04
C ARG A 37 10.10 -9.26 -21.78
N PRO A 38 10.23 -10.60 -21.62
CA PRO A 38 10.84 -11.18 -20.42
C PRO A 38 12.24 -10.66 -20.09
N GLU A 39 13.04 -10.34 -21.10
CA GLU A 39 14.37 -9.76 -20.98
C GLU A 39 14.35 -8.31 -20.45
N GLU A 40 13.32 -7.54 -20.78
CA GLU A 40 13.17 -6.14 -20.35
C GLU A 40 12.78 -6.02 -18.86
N CYS A 41 12.30 -7.09 -18.25
CA CYS A 41 11.96 -7.08 -16.82
C CYS A 41 13.15 -6.76 -15.91
N GLU A 42 14.38 -7.05 -16.32
CA GLU A 42 15.58 -6.77 -15.52
C GLU A 42 15.93 -5.28 -15.49
N ASP A 43 15.67 -4.58 -16.59
CA ASP A 43 15.99 -3.16 -16.74
C ASP A 43 14.88 -2.23 -16.21
N TRP A 44 13.61 -2.65 -16.36
CA TRP A 44 12.47 -1.77 -16.13
C TRP A 44 11.68 -2.06 -14.85
N ALA A 45 11.68 -3.30 -14.36
CA ALA A 45 10.87 -3.67 -13.20
C ALA A 45 11.67 -3.59 -11.90
N ILE A 46 11.11 -2.90 -10.91
CA ILE A 46 11.68 -2.85 -9.54
C ILE A 46 11.80 -4.26 -8.96
N ARG A 47 10.88 -5.16 -9.33
CA ARG A 47 10.89 -6.58 -8.94
C ARG A 47 10.87 -7.45 -10.21
N PRO A 48 12.04 -7.73 -10.82
CA PRO A 48 12.14 -8.47 -12.08
C PRO A 48 11.49 -9.87 -12.02
N PHE A 49 11.59 -10.56 -10.88
CA PHE A 49 10.97 -11.87 -10.68
C PHE A 49 9.44 -11.83 -10.83
N ILE A 50 8.79 -10.85 -10.19
CA ILE A 50 7.34 -10.64 -10.27
C ILE A 50 6.94 -10.29 -11.70
N CYS A 51 7.70 -9.41 -12.37
CA CYS A 51 7.46 -9.07 -13.77
C CYS A 51 7.49 -10.31 -14.68
N LYS A 52 8.55 -11.14 -14.58
CA LYS A 52 8.67 -12.38 -15.37
C LYS A 52 7.54 -13.36 -15.10
N GLN A 53 7.06 -13.45 -13.85
CA GLN A 53 5.90 -14.26 -13.49
C GLN A 53 4.62 -13.72 -14.15
N CYS A 54 4.34 -12.42 -14.04
CA CYS A 54 3.16 -11.82 -14.66
C CYS A 54 3.14 -12.03 -16.18
N LEU A 55 4.27 -11.86 -16.85
CA LEU A 55 4.38 -12.08 -18.29
C LEU A 55 4.10 -13.54 -18.67
N ARG A 56 4.57 -14.51 -17.89
CA ARG A 56 4.29 -15.94 -18.09
C ARG A 56 2.79 -16.25 -18.03
N GLU A 57 2.05 -15.53 -17.20
CA GLU A 57 0.60 -15.65 -17.06
C GLU A 57 -0.19 -14.81 -18.10
N GLY A 58 0.50 -14.13 -19.02
CA GLY A 58 -0.12 -13.21 -19.98
C GLY A 58 -0.75 -11.98 -19.31
N LYS A 59 -0.19 -11.55 -18.18
CA LYS A 59 -0.58 -10.36 -17.41
C LYS A 59 0.51 -9.29 -17.51
N ARG A 60 0.18 -8.05 -17.18
CA ARG A 60 1.12 -6.93 -17.11
C ARG A 60 1.67 -6.77 -15.70
N TYR A 61 2.91 -6.36 -15.57
CA TYR A 61 3.45 -5.94 -14.28
C TYR A 61 2.77 -4.65 -13.82
N ALA A 62 2.42 -4.57 -12.55
CA ALA A 62 1.76 -3.42 -11.97
C ALA A 62 2.26 -3.14 -10.55
N GLN A 63 2.06 -1.90 -10.13
CA GLN A 63 2.39 -1.40 -8.81
C GLN A 63 1.19 -0.64 -8.24
N GLU A 64 0.72 -1.07 -7.08
CA GLU A 64 -0.24 -0.31 -6.26
C GLU A 64 0.54 0.53 -5.25
N ILE A 65 0.23 1.81 -5.17
CA ILE A 65 0.85 2.76 -4.24
C ILE A 65 -0.23 3.29 -3.31
N ARG A 66 -0.05 3.06 -2.01
CA ARG A 66 -0.92 3.54 -0.94
C ARG A 66 -0.20 4.60 -0.14
N PHE A 67 -0.89 5.66 0.24
CA PHE A 67 -0.29 6.84 0.85
C PHE A 67 -0.71 6.95 2.32
N PHE A 68 0.27 6.96 3.21
CA PHE A 68 0.10 7.07 4.66
C PHE A 68 0.98 8.21 5.19
N GLU A 69 0.79 8.60 6.46
CA GLU A 69 1.49 9.74 7.09
C GLU A 69 3.01 9.51 7.21
N ASP A 70 3.41 8.26 7.37
CA ASP A 70 4.80 7.82 7.42
C ASP A 70 5.41 7.57 6.01
N GLY A 71 4.59 7.58 4.96
CA GLY A 71 5.04 7.58 3.57
C GLY A 71 4.25 6.65 2.63
N PRO A 72 4.68 6.57 1.36
CA PRO A 72 4.02 5.72 0.38
C PRO A 72 4.49 4.26 0.47
N TYR A 73 3.55 3.36 0.71
CA TYR A 73 3.75 1.91 0.64
C TYR A 73 3.45 1.40 -0.76
N ARG A 74 4.33 0.55 -1.28
CA ARG A 74 4.24 0.04 -2.65
C ARG A 74 4.09 -1.47 -2.62
N THR A 75 3.04 -1.95 -3.27
CA THR A 75 2.80 -3.38 -3.47
C THR A 75 2.96 -3.72 -4.94
N HIS A 76 3.68 -4.81 -5.20
CA HIS A 76 3.99 -5.25 -6.56
C HIS A 76 3.15 -6.47 -6.95
N GLY A 77 2.68 -6.50 -8.19
CA GLY A 77 1.76 -7.55 -8.63
C GLY A 77 1.51 -7.56 -10.13
N CYS A 78 0.48 -8.32 -10.51
CA CYS A 78 0.06 -8.47 -11.90
C CYS A 78 -1.25 -7.73 -12.17
N TYR A 79 -1.46 -7.27 -13.40
CA TYR A 79 -2.70 -6.64 -13.84
C TYR A 79 -3.20 -7.22 -15.18
N LYS A 80 -4.49 -7.52 -15.26
CA LYS A 80 -5.17 -7.95 -16.50
C LYS A 80 -6.64 -7.58 -16.47
N GLU A 81 -7.21 -7.21 -17.61
CA GLU A 81 -8.66 -7.02 -17.75
C GLU A 81 -9.32 -8.30 -18.29
N PRO A 82 -10.51 -8.69 -17.80
CA PRO A 82 -11.38 -8.00 -16.83
C PRO A 82 -11.09 -8.25 -15.32
N GLY A 83 -9.89 -8.69 -14.90
CA GLY A 83 -9.59 -9.11 -13.52
C GLY A 83 -9.05 -8.06 -12.54
N GLY A 84 -8.44 -6.97 -13.00
CA GLY A 84 -7.84 -5.95 -12.13
C GLY A 84 -6.42 -6.28 -11.65
N PHE A 85 -6.02 -5.71 -10.50
CA PHE A 85 -4.70 -5.87 -9.88
C PHE A 85 -4.67 -7.04 -8.88
N GLU A 86 -3.62 -7.84 -8.95
CA GLU A 86 -3.37 -9.02 -8.11
C GLU A 86 -2.00 -8.87 -7.42
N SER A 87 -2.00 -8.68 -6.10
CA SER A 87 -0.76 -8.63 -5.31
C SER A 87 -0.08 -10.00 -5.28
N LEU A 88 1.23 -10.03 -5.50
CA LEU A 88 2.06 -11.24 -5.36
C LEU A 88 2.97 -11.18 -4.13
N GLU A 89 2.80 -10.18 -3.28
CA GLU A 89 3.52 -10.07 -2.01
C GLU A 89 2.65 -10.62 -0.89
N GLU A 90 3.04 -11.77 -0.34
CA GLU A 90 2.45 -12.34 0.88
C GLU A 90 2.72 -11.40 2.06
N GLY A 91 1.83 -10.43 2.30
CA GLY A 91 2.02 -9.52 3.42
C GLY A 91 1.01 -8.37 3.57
N SER A 92 0.33 -7.92 2.53
CA SER A 92 -0.67 -6.85 2.68
C SER A 92 -2.04 -7.41 3.06
N LYS A 93 -2.16 -7.87 4.32
CA LYS A 93 -3.45 -7.90 5.00
C LYS A 93 -4.00 -6.48 5.05
N THR A 94 -4.86 -6.10 4.11
CA THR A 94 -5.85 -5.04 4.34
C THR A 94 -7.14 -5.40 3.64
N GLY A 95 -8.20 -5.45 4.44
CA GLY A 95 -9.56 -5.13 3.99
C GLY A 95 -10.20 -6.11 3.04
N ASN A 96 -10.90 -7.08 3.61
CA ASN A 96 -11.97 -7.84 2.98
C ASN A 96 -12.97 -6.91 2.26
N ALA A 97 -12.79 -6.66 0.96
CA ALA A 97 -13.81 -6.06 0.11
C ALA A 97 -14.74 -7.17 -0.39
N ASN A 98 -15.57 -7.66 0.52
CA ASN A 98 -16.73 -8.49 0.18
C ASN A 98 -17.77 -7.57 -0.47
N SER A 99 -17.69 -7.40 -1.79
CA SER A 99 -18.74 -6.73 -2.58
C SER A 99 -19.77 -7.78 -2.96
N ARG A 100 -20.87 -7.82 -2.20
CA ARG A 100 -22.13 -8.48 -2.59
C ARG A 100 -23.17 -7.40 -2.85
#